data_AF-A0A3B6BZ58-F1
#
_entry.id   AF-A0A3B6BZ58-F1
#
_cell.length_a   1.000
_cell.length_b   1.000
_cell.length_c   1.000
_cell.angle_alpha   90.00
_cell.angle_beta   90.00
_cell.angle_gamma   90.00
#
_symmetry.space_group_name_H-M   'P 1'
#
loop_
_entity.id
_entity.type
_entity.pdbx_description
1 polymer ?
#
loop_
_entity_poly.entity_id
_entity_poly.type
_entity_poly.pdbx_seq_one_letter_code
_entity_poly.pdbx_strand_id
1 'polypeptide(L)'
;MPWTWNNIGLKVTNITYWRCSRANNGGRIMADMSISTANCLAQPAQLQGETPTGRGSAVAARHEEEGTDDEWLMYLEPAKLEPFDHLEPWAEANVVPLLKPAQVAWQPTDLLPDLASLGADGFHAACSDIAARAADLPDAHLVCLVGNMVTEEALPTYQSIPNRFEAVRDLTGSSATAWARWIRGWSAEENRHGDVLNRYLFLSGRVDMRQVERTIHNLIQSGMVMNAARSPYHGFIYVAFQERATSISHGNTARRAKEHGDVAPSRPTRSGMSWPTRGSWGSCSRSTRTAPCARWRT
;
A
#
# COMPACT_ATOMS: atom_id res chain seq x y z
N MET A 1 9.35 24.66 -16.48
CA MET A 1 10.27 23.55 -16.16
C MET A 1 9.46 22.45 -15.49
N PRO A 2 9.28 21.26 -16.11
CA PRO A 2 8.53 20.17 -15.50
C PRO A 2 9.46 19.31 -14.63
N TRP A 3 9.01 19.03 -13.41
CA TRP A 3 9.69 18.18 -12.44
C TRP A 3 9.43 16.70 -12.75
N THR A 4 10.49 15.91 -12.97
CA THR A 4 10.42 14.45 -13.15
C THR A 4 10.71 13.72 -11.84
N TRP A 5 9.82 12.81 -11.44
CA TRP A 5 9.90 11.94 -10.27
C TRP A 5 10.99 10.86 -10.42
N ASN A 6 12.27 11.22 -10.24
CA ASN A 6 13.39 10.28 -10.44
C ASN A 6 14.16 9.86 -9.16
N ASN A 7 13.72 10.21 -7.95
CA ASN A 7 14.52 9.95 -6.72
C ASN A 7 13.82 9.14 -5.62
N ILE A 8 12.97 8.18 -5.98
CA ILE A 8 12.50 7.15 -5.03
C ILE A 8 12.62 5.82 -5.76
N GLY A 9 13.40 4.89 -5.23
CA GLY A 9 13.86 3.63 -5.83
C GLY A 9 12.79 2.60 -6.24
N LEU A 10 11.58 3.02 -6.59
CA LEU A 10 10.60 2.25 -7.33
C LEU A 10 10.72 2.62 -8.81
N LYS A 11 11.67 2.02 -9.52
CA LYS A 11 11.66 1.99 -10.99
C LYS A 11 10.57 1.01 -11.45
N VAL A 12 9.31 1.45 -11.50
CA VAL A 12 8.30 0.80 -12.33
C VAL A 12 8.58 1.18 -13.78
N THR A 13 9.65 0.64 -14.37
CA THR A 13 10.14 1.11 -15.67
C THR A 13 9.40 0.54 -16.88
N ASN A 14 8.31 -0.22 -16.73
CA ASN A 14 7.45 -0.60 -17.86
C ASN A 14 6.01 -0.93 -17.41
N ILE A 15 5.16 0.07 -17.24
CA ILE A 15 3.72 -0.10 -17.45
C ILE A 15 3.49 0.08 -18.95
N THR A 16 3.39 -1.00 -19.70
CA THR A 16 2.99 -0.93 -21.11
C THR A 16 1.49 -0.68 -21.15
N TYR A 17 1.12 0.46 -21.75
CA TYR A 17 -0.20 1.07 -21.99
C TYR A 17 -1.46 0.27 -21.61
N TRP A 18 -2.33 0.93 -20.83
CA TRP A 18 -3.73 0.54 -20.68
C TRP A 18 -4.49 0.77 -21.99
N ARG A 19 -5.13 -0.26 -22.55
CA ARG A 19 -6.03 -0.10 -23.71
C ARG A 19 -7.49 -0.10 -23.26
N CYS A 20 -8.22 0.94 -23.64
CA CYS A 20 -9.68 0.92 -23.51
C CYS A 20 -10.25 -0.03 -24.58
N SER A 21 -11.05 -1.01 -24.17
CA SER A 21 -11.75 -1.92 -25.08
C SER A 21 -13.25 -1.94 -24.78
N ARG A 22 -14.06 -2.30 -25.78
CA ARG A 22 -15.51 -2.43 -25.60
C ARG A 22 -15.86 -3.81 -25.06
N ALA A 23 -16.62 -3.85 -23.97
CA ALA A 23 -17.28 -5.07 -23.51
C ALA A 23 -18.35 -5.53 -24.51
N ASN A 24 -18.65 -6.82 -24.53
CA ASN A 24 -19.73 -7.39 -25.35
C ASN A 24 -21.12 -6.77 -25.09
N ASN A 25 -21.32 -6.15 -23.92
CA ASN A 25 -22.58 -5.49 -23.54
C ASN A 25 -22.59 -3.96 -23.80
N GLY A 26 -21.66 -3.43 -24.60
CA GLY A 26 -21.63 -2.00 -24.97
C GLY A 26 -20.98 -1.07 -23.95
N GLY A 27 -20.60 -1.58 -22.76
CA GLY A 27 -19.82 -0.85 -21.75
C GLY A 27 -18.33 -0.69 -22.13
N ARG A 28 -17.67 0.33 -21.58
CA ARG A 28 -16.20 0.52 -21.69
C ARG A 28 -15.49 -0.23 -20.56
N ILE A 29 -14.61 -1.16 -20.92
CA ILE A 29 -13.73 -1.88 -19.98
C ILE A 29 -12.27 -1.54 -20.30
N MET A 30 -11.50 -1.24 -19.26
CA MET A 30 -10.05 -1.17 -19.37
C MET A 30 -9.50 -2.60 -19.48
N ALA A 31 -8.97 -2.98 -20.65
CA ALA A 31 -8.43 -4.31 -20.91
C ALA A 31 -7.02 -4.26 -21.50
N ASP A 32 -6.34 -5.41 -21.54
CA ASP A 32 -4.98 -5.56 -22.05
C ASP A 32 -3.96 -4.71 -21.25
N MET A 33 -3.51 -5.27 -20.13
CA MET A 33 -2.45 -4.73 -19.29
C MET A 33 -1.20 -5.60 -19.46
N SER A 34 -0.06 -4.98 -19.77
CA SER A 34 1.24 -5.62 -19.58
C SER A 34 2.13 -4.73 -18.73
N ILE A 35 2.37 -5.16 -17.50
CA ILE A 35 3.46 -4.63 -16.68
C ILE A 35 4.65 -5.55 -16.91
N SER A 36 5.73 -5.02 -17.48
CA SER A 36 6.97 -5.77 -17.63
C SER A 36 7.80 -5.61 -16.36
N THR A 37 7.88 -6.69 -15.59
CA THR A 37 8.79 -6.88 -14.45
C THR A 37 10.20 -7.27 -14.90
N ALA A 38 10.59 -7.01 -16.16
CA ALA A 38 11.83 -7.52 -16.76
C ALA A 38 13.13 -7.11 -16.02
N ASN A 39 13.07 -6.23 -15.02
CA ASN A 39 14.20 -5.86 -14.17
C ASN A 39 14.06 -6.32 -12.70
N CYS A 40 13.04 -7.10 -12.34
CA CYS A 40 12.88 -7.69 -10.99
C CYS A 40 13.44 -9.11 -10.88
N LEU A 41 13.93 -9.68 -11.99
CA LEU A 41 14.59 -10.99 -11.98
C LEU A 41 16.08 -10.81 -11.65
N ALA A 42 16.43 -10.97 -10.39
CA ALA A 42 17.75 -11.51 -10.07
C ALA A 42 17.77 -12.95 -10.62
N GLN A 43 18.36 -13.15 -11.80
CA GLN A 43 18.57 -14.50 -12.32
C GLN A 43 19.57 -15.23 -11.40
N PRO A 44 19.29 -16.49 -11.00
CA PRO A 44 20.28 -17.30 -10.32
C PRO A 44 21.44 -17.54 -11.29
N ALA A 45 22.66 -17.29 -10.81
CA ALA A 45 23.88 -17.50 -11.58
C ALA A 45 23.92 -18.91 -12.19
N GLN A 46 23.67 -19.01 -13.49
CA GLN A 46 24.08 -20.17 -14.26
C GLN A 46 25.47 -19.88 -14.80
N LEU A 47 26.41 -20.65 -14.27
CA LEU A 47 27.78 -20.74 -14.73
C LEU A 47 27.80 -21.17 -16.21
N GLN A 48 28.63 -20.43 -16.96
CA GLN A 48 29.25 -20.73 -18.25
C GLN A 48 28.52 -20.28 -19.54
N GLY A 49 29.09 -19.21 -20.10
CA GLY A 49 29.47 -19.17 -21.52
C GLY A 49 28.46 -18.53 -22.47
N GLU A 50 28.46 -17.19 -22.54
CA GLU A 50 28.47 -16.39 -23.78
C GLU A 50 28.05 -14.94 -23.48
N THR A 51 28.86 -13.98 -23.92
CA THR A 51 28.63 -12.53 -23.81
C THR A 51 27.57 -12.05 -24.80
N PRO A 52 26.61 -11.19 -24.38
CA PRO A 52 26.01 -10.21 -25.27
C PRO A 52 26.29 -8.78 -24.79
N THR A 53 26.99 -8.03 -25.63
CA THR A 53 27.13 -6.58 -25.60
C THR A 53 25.76 -5.90 -25.63
N GLY A 54 25.43 -5.08 -24.63
CA GLY A 54 24.21 -4.28 -24.65
C GLY A 54 23.97 -3.50 -23.38
N ARG A 55 23.39 -2.31 -23.53
CA ARG A 55 23.06 -1.24 -22.55
C ARG A 55 22.51 -1.65 -21.17
N GLY A 56 22.20 -2.92 -20.92
CA GLY A 56 21.74 -3.46 -19.63
C GLY A 56 22.83 -3.58 -18.56
N SER A 57 24.09 -3.85 -18.95
CA SER A 57 25.21 -3.96 -17.99
C SER A 57 25.50 -2.64 -17.26
N ALA A 58 25.23 -1.49 -17.90
CA ALA A 58 25.47 -0.17 -17.30
C ALA A 58 24.44 0.23 -16.24
N VAL A 59 23.29 -0.44 -16.14
CA VAL A 59 22.27 -0.16 -15.11
C VAL A 59 22.49 -1.05 -13.88
N ALA A 60 22.93 -2.30 -14.07
CA ALA A 60 23.36 -3.16 -12.98
C ALA A 60 24.63 -2.62 -12.30
N ALA A 61 25.61 -2.17 -13.08
CA ALA A 61 26.84 -1.54 -12.55
C ALA A 61 26.58 -0.19 -11.84
N ARG A 62 25.47 0.50 -12.13
CA ARG A 62 25.11 1.76 -11.46
C ARG A 62 24.43 1.59 -10.10
N HIS A 63 24.06 0.36 -9.73
CA HIS A 63 23.55 0.07 -8.38
C HIS A 63 24.68 -0.23 -7.38
N GLU A 64 25.93 -0.37 -7.83
CA GLU A 64 27.09 -0.64 -6.96
C GLU A 64 27.77 0.63 -6.43
N GLU A 65 27.40 1.84 -6.88
CA GLU A 65 28.06 3.10 -6.48
C GLU A 65 27.25 4.02 -5.55
N GLU A 66 26.03 3.66 -5.12
CA GLU A 66 25.24 4.47 -4.19
C GLU A 66 25.22 3.88 -2.78
N GLY A 67 26.28 4.21 -2.03
CA GLY A 67 26.48 3.86 -0.62
C GLY A 67 27.12 2.49 -0.46
N THR A 68 28.44 2.45 -0.18
CA THR A 68 29.12 1.22 0.22
C THR A 68 28.33 0.58 1.36
N ASP A 69 27.99 -0.70 1.23
CA ASP A 69 27.21 -1.47 2.22
C ASP A 69 27.65 -1.21 3.69
N ASP A 70 28.92 -0.86 3.88
CA ASP A 70 29.57 -0.43 5.12
C ASP A 70 28.87 0.72 5.88
N GLU A 71 28.31 1.72 5.19
CA GLU A 71 27.72 2.89 5.87
C GLU A 71 26.46 2.49 6.66
N TRP A 72 25.59 1.66 6.08
CA TRP A 72 24.36 1.28 6.79
C TRP A 72 24.61 0.18 7.84
N LEU A 73 25.67 -0.61 7.68
CA LEU A 73 26.06 -1.65 8.65
C LEU A 73 26.38 -1.07 10.03
N MET A 74 26.88 0.18 10.11
CA MET A 74 27.12 0.84 11.41
C MET A 74 25.83 1.01 12.23
N TYR A 75 24.66 1.09 11.58
CA TYR A 75 23.36 1.16 12.27
C TYR A 75 22.87 -0.20 12.80
N LEU A 76 23.63 -1.26 12.56
CA LEU A 76 23.39 -2.59 13.12
C LEU A 76 24.35 -2.91 14.28
N GLU A 77 25.26 -2.00 14.64
CA GLU A 77 26.09 -2.16 15.83
C GLU A 77 25.20 -2.30 17.09
N PRO A 78 25.56 -3.15 18.06
CA PRO A 78 24.76 -3.36 19.26
C PRO A 78 24.38 -2.06 19.98
N ALA A 79 25.30 -1.10 20.06
CA ALA A 79 25.07 0.20 20.68
C ALA A 79 24.02 1.07 19.95
N LYS A 80 23.74 0.80 18.67
CA LYS A 80 22.69 1.46 17.88
C LYS A 80 21.36 0.70 17.93
N LEU A 81 21.37 -0.57 18.29
CA LEU A 81 20.16 -1.40 18.42
C LEU A 81 19.59 -1.37 19.84
N GLU A 82 20.45 -1.32 20.87
CA GLU A 82 20.08 -1.21 22.28
C GLU A 82 19.03 -0.13 22.61
N PRO A 83 18.99 1.04 21.94
CA PRO A 83 17.91 2.01 22.16
C PRO A 83 16.51 1.46 21.88
N PHE A 84 16.33 0.52 20.95
CA PHE A 84 15.00 -0.03 20.62
C PHE A 84 14.47 -0.98 21.70
N ASP A 85 15.37 -1.64 22.44
CA ASP A 85 15.02 -2.42 23.62
C ASP A 85 14.55 -1.48 24.75
N HIS A 86 15.28 -0.39 24.98
CA HIS A 86 14.90 0.63 25.96
C HIS A 86 13.62 1.41 25.60
N LEU A 87 13.31 1.51 24.30
CA LEU A 87 12.09 2.14 23.79
C LEU A 87 10.87 1.21 23.86
N GLU A 88 11.01 -0.07 24.21
CA GLU A 88 9.87 -1.01 24.24
C GLU A 88 8.74 -0.55 25.18
N PRO A 89 8.99 -0.11 26.43
CA PRO A 89 7.95 0.45 27.29
C PRO A 89 7.34 1.74 26.74
N TRP A 90 8.13 2.55 26.02
CA TRP A 90 7.63 3.75 25.37
C TRP A 90 6.72 3.41 24.20
N ALA A 91 7.10 2.43 23.37
CA ALA A 91 6.29 1.94 22.26
C ALA A 91 4.99 1.33 22.76
N GLU A 92 5.02 0.61 23.88
CA GLU A 92 3.82 0.09 24.54
C GLU A 92 2.86 1.21 24.93
N ALA A 93 3.38 2.30 25.51
CA ALA A 93 2.55 3.39 25.99
C ALA A 93 2.11 4.38 24.89
N ASN A 94 2.82 4.48 23.77
CA ASN A 94 2.64 5.56 22.79
C ASN A 94 2.38 5.10 21.35
N VAL A 95 2.84 3.91 20.96
CA VAL A 95 2.70 3.39 19.59
C VAL A 95 1.57 2.37 19.51
N VAL A 96 1.56 1.37 20.38
CA VAL A 96 0.50 0.34 20.42
C VAL A 96 -0.91 0.95 20.58
N PRO A 97 -1.14 1.99 21.41
CA PRO A 97 -2.47 2.59 21.56
C PRO A 97 -2.97 3.37 20.34
N LEU A 98 -2.14 3.58 19.32
CA LEU A 98 -2.57 4.17 18.05
C LEU A 98 -3.39 3.17 17.21
N LEU A 99 -3.25 1.87 17.48
CA LEU A 99 -4.04 0.82 16.84
C LEU A 99 -5.49 0.84 17.32
N LYS A 100 -6.42 0.66 16.39
CA LYS A 100 -7.85 0.57 16.68
C LYS A 100 -8.24 -0.88 16.98
N PRO A 101 -8.92 -1.15 18.12
CA PRO A 101 -9.50 -2.47 18.37
C PRO A 101 -10.48 -2.87 17.27
N ALA A 102 -10.51 -4.15 16.91
CA ALA A 102 -11.37 -4.68 15.85
C ALA A 102 -12.87 -4.38 16.06
N GLN A 103 -13.30 -4.25 17.32
CA GLN A 103 -14.67 -3.95 17.71
C GLN A 103 -15.13 -2.53 17.31
N VAL A 104 -14.18 -1.61 17.08
CA VAL A 104 -14.47 -0.21 16.71
C VAL A 104 -13.86 0.18 15.36
N ALA A 105 -12.94 -0.63 14.82
CA ALA A 105 -12.43 -0.46 13.48
C ALA A 105 -13.53 -0.75 12.45
N TRP A 106 -13.63 0.13 11.44
CA TRP A 106 -14.48 -0.13 10.27
C TRP A 106 -14.08 -1.43 9.59
N GLN A 107 -15.04 -2.12 8.99
CA GLN A 107 -14.82 -3.32 8.20
C GLN A 107 -15.22 -3.06 6.74
N PRO A 108 -14.64 -3.78 5.76
CA PRO A 108 -15.00 -3.62 4.35
C PRO A 108 -16.51 -3.71 4.09
N THR A 109 -17.22 -4.58 4.83
CA THR A 109 -18.68 -4.73 4.79
C THR A 109 -19.47 -3.48 5.20
N ASP A 110 -18.87 -2.56 5.96
CA ASP A 110 -19.51 -1.28 6.27
C ASP A 110 -19.64 -0.38 5.02
N LEU A 111 -18.80 -0.62 4.01
CA LEU A 111 -18.67 0.19 2.79
C LEU A 111 -19.12 -0.55 1.52
N LEU A 112 -19.43 -1.85 1.63
CA LEU A 112 -19.74 -2.73 0.50
C LEU A 112 -21.11 -3.41 0.71
N PRO A 113 -21.80 -3.81 -0.38
CA PRO A 113 -23.04 -4.55 -0.28
C PRO A 113 -22.83 -5.88 0.44
N ASP A 114 -23.74 -6.21 1.34
CA ASP A 114 -23.74 -7.49 2.06
C ASP A 114 -25.09 -8.18 1.91
N LEU A 115 -25.03 -9.43 1.47
CA LEU A 115 -26.21 -10.24 1.20
C LEU A 115 -26.98 -10.55 2.47
N ALA A 116 -26.29 -10.79 3.58
CA ALA A 116 -26.92 -11.16 4.85
C ALA A 116 -27.78 -10.00 5.40
N SER A 117 -27.34 -8.76 5.24
CA SER A 117 -28.07 -7.58 5.71
C SER A 117 -29.08 -7.02 4.72
N LEU A 118 -28.87 -7.16 3.41
CA LEU A 118 -29.73 -6.55 2.37
C LEU A 118 -30.75 -7.51 1.76
N GLY A 119 -30.58 -8.83 1.94
CA GLY A 119 -31.32 -9.83 1.17
C GLY A 119 -30.95 -9.83 -0.31
N ALA A 120 -31.50 -10.78 -1.09
CA ALA A 120 -31.10 -10.97 -2.49
C ALA A 120 -31.36 -9.75 -3.37
N ASP A 121 -32.58 -9.19 -3.30
CA ASP A 121 -32.96 -8.05 -4.14
C ASP A 121 -32.19 -6.78 -3.75
N GLY A 122 -32.03 -6.53 -2.45
CA GLY A 122 -31.28 -5.38 -1.95
C GLY A 122 -29.80 -5.45 -2.29
N PHE A 123 -29.19 -6.64 -2.17
CA PHE A 123 -27.82 -6.87 -2.58
C PHE A 123 -27.64 -6.63 -4.09
N HIS A 124 -28.51 -7.18 -4.92
CA HIS A 124 -28.47 -6.99 -6.37
C HIS A 124 -28.60 -5.50 -6.75
N ALA A 125 -29.53 -4.78 -6.13
CA ALA A 125 -29.73 -3.35 -6.34
C ALA A 125 -28.48 -2.54 -5.96
N ALA A 126 -27.89 -2.83 -4.79
CA ALA A 126 -26.69 -2.14 -4.31
C ALA A 126 -25.45 -2.40 -5.19
N CYS A 127 -25.27 -3.63 -5.68
CA CYS A 127 -24.22 -3.96 -6.65
C CYS A 127 -24.42 -3.21 -7.98
N SER A 128 -25.66 -3.15 -8.48
CA SER A 128 -26.00 -2.43 -9.71
C SER A 128 -25.74 -0.92 -9.58
N ASP A 129 -26.06 -0.36 -8.41
CA ASP A 129 -25.84 1.04 -8.08
C ASP A 129 -24.33 1.40 -8.05
N ILE A 130 -23.46 0.53 -7.51
CA ILE A 130 -21.99 0.69 -7.61
C ILE A 130 -21.53 0.75 -9.07
N ALA A 131 -21.96 -0.21 -9.90
CA ALA A 131 -21.58 -0.23 -11.31
C ALA A 131 -22.07 1.02 -12.06
N ALA A 132 -23.29 1.48 -11.76
CA ALA A 132 -23.86 2.68 -12.36
C ALA A 132 -23.08 3.95 -12.00
N ARG A 133 -22.73 4.15 -10.72
CA ARG A 133 -21.90 5.31 -10.31
C ARG A 133 -20.49 5.24 -10.87
N ALA A 134 -19.91 4.05 -10.92
CA ALA A 134 -18.58 3.85 -11.48
C ALA A 134 -18.54 4.06 -13.00
N ALA A 135 -19.68 4.06 -13.72
CA ALA A 135 -19.74 4.19 -15.17
C ALA A 135 -19.16 5.51 -15.71
N ASP A 136 -19.22 6.58 -14.91
CA ASP A 136 -18.72 7.91 -15.31
C ASP A 136 -17.33 8.21 -14.77
N LEU A 137 -16.72 7.29 -14.01
CA LEU A 137 -15.32 7.44 -13.60
C LEU A 137 -14.40 7.42 -14.83
N PRO A 138 -13.50 8.41 -14.98
CA PRO A 138 -12.53 8.43 -16.07
C PRO A 138 -11.54 7.28 -15.95
N ASP A 139 -11.11 6.74 -17.08
CA ASP A 139 -10.11 5.67 -17.14
C ASP A 139 -8.82 6.04 -16.40
N ALA A 140 -8.36 7.29 -16.50
CA ALA A 140 -7.20 7.78 -15.76
C ALA A 140 -7.38 7.73 -14.23
N HIS A 141 -8.61 7.91 -13.74
CA HIS A 141 -8.92 7.73 -12.33
C HIS A 141 -8.83 6.26 -11.94
N LEU A 142 -9.43 5.38 -12.75
CA LEU A 142 -9.43 3.94 -12.52
C LEU A 142 -8.02 3.36 -12.51
N VAL A 143 -7.12 3.84 -13.38
CA VAL A 143 -5.70 3.45 -13.36
C VAL A 143 -5.04 3.77 -12.02
N CYS A 144 -5.26 4.97 -11.48
CA CYS A 144 -4.72 5.34 -10.16
C CYS A 144 -5.34 4.49 -9.04
N LEU A 145 -6.64 4.21 -9.12
CA LEU A 145 -7.33 3.40 -8.11
C LEU A 145 -6.86 1.94 -8.13
N VAL A 146 -6.65 1.36 -9.32
CA VAL A 146 -6.03 0.04 -9.49
C VAL A 146 -4.60 0.04 -8.97
N GLY A 147 -3.81 1.07 -9.26
CA GLY A 147 -2.44 1.20 -8.74
C GLY A 147 -2.41 1.21 -7.21
N ASN A 148 -3.29 1.98 -6.56
CA ASN A 148 -3.44 1.96 -5.11
C ASN A 148 -3.83 0.56 -4.62
N MET A 149 -4.87 -0.06 -5.20
CA MET A 149 -5.34 -1.38 -4.79
C MET A 149 -4.27 -2.47 -4.92
N VAL A 150 -3.57 -2.53 -6.06
CA VAL A 150 -2.45 -3.47 -6.29
C VAL A 150 -1.35 -3.26 -5.25
N THR A 151 -1.08 -2.00 -4.88
CA THR A 151 -0.11 -1.69 -3.84
C THR A 151 -0.60 -2.25 -2.51
N GLU A 152 -1.83 -1.97 -2.09
CA GLU A 152 -2.42 -2.48 -0.83
C GLU A 152 -2.43 -4.02 -0.74
N GLU A 153 -2.73 -4.72 -1.84
CA GLU A 153 -2.77 -6.19 -1.89
C GLU A 153 -1.39 -6.85 -1.73
N ALA A 154 -0.30 -6.12 -1.96
CA ALA A 154 1.06 -6.62 -1.73
C ALA A 154 1.47 -6.60 -0.25
N LEU A 155 0.51 -6.48 0.67
CA LEU A 155 0.70 -6.50 2.12
C LEU A 155 1.64 -7.60 2.66
N PRO A 156 1.65 -8.86 2.15
CA PRO A 156 2.62 -9.85 2.61
C PRO A 156 4.08 -9.38 2.44
N THR A 157 4.37 -8.65 1.36
CA THR A 157 5.68 -8.01 1.16
C THR A 157 5.91 -6.96 2.24
N TYR A 158 4.94 -6.10 2.51
CA TYR A 158 5.11 -4.99 3.46
C TYR A 158 5.22 -5.43 4.91
N GLN A 159 4.46 -6.46 5.34
CA GLN A 159 4.62 -7.07 6.65
C GLN A 159 5.99 -7.73 6.82
N SER A 160 6.57 -8.28 5.75
CA SER A 160 7.93 -8.84 5.80
C SER A 160 9.00 -7.76 6.04
N ILE A 161 8.74 -6.50 5.67
CA ILE A 161 9.71 -5.41 5.77
C ILE A 161 10.08 -5.08 7.23
N PRO A 162 9.16 -4.69 8.13
CA PRO A 162 9.51 -4.40 9.51
C PRO A 162 9.97 -5.64 10.28
N ASN A 163 9.61 -6.85 9.82
CA ASN A 163 10.17 -8.09 10.34
C ASN A 163 11.65 -8.34 9.94
N ARG A 164 12.24 -7.49 9.09
CA ARG A 164 13.69 -7.48 8.83
C ARG A 164 14.43 -6.48 9.72
N PHE A 165 13.74 -5.54 10.34
CA PHE A 165 14.36 -4.54 11.20
C PHE A 165 14.91 -5.22 12.47
N GLU A 166 16.22 -5.16 12.65
CA GLU A 166 16.85 -5.71 13.86
C GLU A 166 16.30 -5.01 15.12
N ALA A 167 16.30 -5.73 16.25
CA ALA A 167 15.70 -5.34 17.54
C ALA A 167 14.17 -5.20 17.60
N VAL A 168 13.45 -5.01 16.48
CA VAL A 168 11.99 -4.78 16.50
C VAL A 168 11.14 -5.87 15.82
N ARG A 169 11.77 -6.80 15.10
CA ARG A 169 11.09 -7.87 14.35
C ARG A 169 10.30 -8.84 15.23
N ASP A 170 9.23 -9.40 14.67
CA ASP A 170 8.51 -10.53 15.28
C ASP A 170 9.24 -11.85 15.00
N LEU A 171 9.86 -12.41 16.03
CA LEU A 171 10.66 -13.64 15.92
C LEU A 171 9.82 -14.92 15.89
N THR A 172 8.58 -14.89 16.39
CA THR A 172 7.76 -16.11 16.57
C THR A 172 6.46 -16.08 15.78
N GLY A 173 6.15 -14.97 15.12
CA GLY A 173 4.82 -14.68 14.56
C GLY A 173 3.77 -14.34 15.62
N SER A 174 4.18 -14.29 16.89
CA SER A 174 3.32 -14.08 18.06
C SER A 174 4.07 -13.44 19.23
N SER A 175 5.24 -12.85 18.98
CA SER A 175 6.07 -12.26 20.04
C SER A 175 5.26 -11.21 20.82
N ALA A 176 5.46 -11.17 22.13
CA ALA A 176 4.71 -10.31 23.04
C ALA A 176 5.21 -8.85 23.05
N THR A 177 6.38 -8.59 22.47
CA THR A 177 7.00 -7.26 22.43
C THR A 177 6.04 -6.23 21.82
N ALA A 178 6.09 -4.99 22.32
CA ALA A 178 5.29 -3.90 21.79
C ALA A 178 5.46 -3.74 20.28
N TRP A 179 6.69 -3.85 19.77
CA TRP A 179 7.01 -3.76 18.35
C TRP A 179 6.36 -4.87 17.51
N ALA A 180 6.44 -6.13 17.96
CA ALA A 180 5.82 -7.25 17.24
C ALA A 180 4.29 -7.16 17.24
N ARG A 181 3.69 -6.74 18.36
CA ARG A 181 2.25 -6.45 18.42
C ARG A 181 1.86 -5.31 17.50
N TRP A 182 2.68 -4.26 17.41
CA TRP A 182 2.45 -3.18 16.45
C TRP A 182 2.50 -3.67 15.00
N ILE A 183 3.50 -4.45 14.60
CA ILE A 183 3.61 -5.00 13.23
C ILE A 183 2.36 -5.81 12.86
N ARG A 184 1.93 -6.72 13.74
CA ARG A 184 0.73 -7.54 13.50
C ARG A 184 -0.55 -6.70 13.50
N GLY A 185 -0.68 -5.77 14.43
CA GLY A 185 -1.84 -4.87 14.51
C GLY A 185 -1.97 -3.95 13.31
N TRP A 186 -0.87 -3.32 12.89
CA TRP A 186 -0.80 -2.52 11.66
C TRP A 186 -1.15 -3.36 10.43
N SER A 187 -0.60 -4.57 10.30
CA SER A 187 -0.91 -5.46 9.17
C SER A 187 -2.40 -5.83 9.14
N ALA A 188 -3.01 -6.08 10.30
CA ALA A 188 -4.45 -6.34 10.40
C ALA A 188 -5.30 -5.12 10.00
N GLU A 189 -4.83 -3.90 10.32
CA GLU A 189 -5.48 -2.68 9.85
C GLU A 189 -5.36 -2.50 8.34
N GLU A 190 -4.16 -2.67 7.77
CA GLU A 190 -3.86 -2.52 6.35
C GLU A 190 -4.60 -3.54 5.47
N ASN A 191 -4.78 -4.79 5.94
CA ASN A 191 -5.46 -5.81 5.13
C ASN A 191 -6.86 -5.37 4.65
N ARG A 192 -7.56 -4.57 5.46
CA ARG A 192 -8.90 -4.07 5.11
C ARG A 192 -8.89 -3.11 3.92
N HIS A 193 -7.76 -2.46 3.64
CA HIS A 193 -7.59 -1.54 2.52
C HIS A 193 -7.64 -2.26 1.17
N GLY A 194 -6.83 -3.32 1.00
CA GLY A 194 -6.86 -4.18 -0.18
C GLY A 194 -8.25 -4.79 -0.38
N ASP A 195 -8.80 -5.38 0.68
CA ASP A 195 -10.13 -5.99 0.71
C ASP A 195 -11.26 -5.10 0.18
N VAL A 196 -11.32 -3.83 0.62
CA VAL A 196 -12.38 -2.91 0.21
C VAL A 196 -12.18 -2.43 -1.23
N LEU A 197 -10.94 -2.11 -1.62
CA LEU A 197 -10.63 -1.63 -2.95
C LEU A 197 -10.80 -2.73 -4.01
N ASN A 198 -10.39 -3.95 -3.70
CA ASN A 198 -10.52 -5.11 -4.58
C ASN A 198 -11.99 -5.40 -4.89
N ARG A 199 -12.81 -5.56 -3.85
CA ARG A 199 -14.25 -5.84 -4.01
C ARG A 199 -14.98 -4.68 -4.69
N TYR A 200 -14.62 -3.44 -4.40
CA TYR A 200 -15.17 -2.28 -5.13
C TYR A 200 -14.83 -2.34 -6.62
N LEU A 201 -13.55 -2.55 -6.98
CA LEU A 201 -13.12 -2.63 -8.38
C LEU A 201 -13.78 -3.81 -9.10
N PHE A 202 -13.92 -4.95 -8.44
CA PHE A 202 -14.65 -6.11 -8.94
C PHE A 202 -16.12 -5.77 -9.22
N LEU A 203 -16.83 -5.18 -8.26
CA LEU A 203 -18.24 -4.80 -8.41
C LEU A 203 -18.46 -3.65 -9.40
N SER A 204 -17.46 -2.79 -9.61
CA SER A 204 -17.55 -1.68 -10.57
C SER A 204 -17.72 -2.17 -12.01
N GLY A 205 -17.19 -3.35 -12.34
CA GLY A 205 -17.18 -3.89 -13.70
C GLY A 205 -16.37 -3.08 -14.71
N ARG A 206 -15.56 -2.10 -14.26
CA ARG A 206 -14.83 -1.18 -15.15
C ARG A 206 -13.41 -1.63 -15.49
N VAL A 207 -12.89 -2.64 -14.80
CA VAL A 207 -11.49 -3.10 -14.90
C VAL A 207 -11.41 -4.60 -15.18
N ASP A 208 -10.41 -5.01 -15.95
CA ASP A 208 -10.08 -6.43 -16.15
C ASP A 208 -9.41 -7.01 -14.90
N MET A 209 -10.23 -7.55 -13.98
CA MET A 209 -9.75 -8.10 -12.70
C MET A 209 -8.75 -9.24 -12.87
N ARG A 210 -8.84 -10.04 -13.95
CA ARG A 210 -7.86 -11.11 -14.20
C ARG A 210 -6.46 -10.56 -14.40
N GLN A 211 -6.34 -9.42 -15.07
CA GLN A 211 -5.04 -8.78 -15.24
C GLN A 211 -4.56 -8.14 -13.94
N VAL A 212 -5.47 -7.54 -13.18
CA VAL A 212 -5.14 -6.95 -11.87
C VAL A 212 -4.61 -8.01 -10.90
N GLU A 213 -5.29 -9.15 -10.78
CA GLU A 213 -4.88 -10.30 -9.98
C GLU A 213 -3.51 -10.86 -10.40
N ARG A 214 -3.24 -10.94 -11.71
CA ARG A 214 -1.92 -11.35 -12.22
C ARG A 214 -0.84 -10.34 -11.84
N THR A 215 -1.14 -9.05 -11.88
CA THR A 215 -0.20 -8.01 -11.45
C THR A 215 0.10 -8.11 -9.96
N ILE A 216 -0.91 -8.33 -9.11
CA ILE A 216 -0.72 -8.57 -7.67
C ILE A 216 0.19 -9.79 -7.45
N HIS A 217 -0.10 -10.90 -8.12
CA HIS A 217 0.72 -12.12 -8.05
C HIS A 217 2.18 -11.82 -8.40
N ASN A 218 2.41 -11.16 -9.54
CA ASN A 218 3.76 -10.84 -10.01
C ASN A 218 4.48 -9.88 -9.05
N LEU A 219 3.76 -8.91 -8.47
CA LEU A 219 4.32 -7.95 -7.53
C LEU A 219 4.75 -8.63 -6.22
N ILE A 220 3.90 -9.46 -5.64
CA ILE A 220 4.23 -10.23 -4.43
C ILE A 220 5.40 -11.19 -4.70
N GLN A 221 5.38 -11.89 -5.85
CA GLN A 221 6.45 -12.78 -6.24
C GLN A 221 7.79 -12.04 -6.45
N SER A 222 7.74 -10.82 -7.00
CA SER A 222 8.93 -9.99 -7.22
C SER A 222 9.46 -9.37 -5.93
N GLY A 223 8.59 -9.16 -4.95
CA GLY A 223 8.91 -8.46 -3.72
C GLY A 223 9.30 -7.00 -3.94
N MET A 224 9.92 -6.41 -2.92
CA MET A 224 10.42 -5.04 -2.94
C MET A 224 11.82 -4.96 -2.35
N VAL A 225 12.75 -4.35 -3.09
CA VAL A 225 14.09 -4.01 -2.59
C VAL A 225 14.01 -2.73 -1.77
N MET A 226 14.54 -2.80 -0.55
CA MET A 226 14.70 -1.65 0.34
C MET A 226 16.17 -1.56 0.74
N ASN A 227 16.78 -0.40 0.49
CA ASN A 227 18.14 -0.14 0.97
C ASN A 227 18.13 -0.08 2.51
N ALA A 228 19.20 -0.58 3.13
CA ALA A 228 19.30 -0.67 4.59
C ALA A 228 18.12 -1.42 5.25
N ALA A 229 17.55 -2.44 4.60
CA ALA A 229 16.35 -3.16 5.04
C ALA A 229 16.39 -3.76 6.45
N ARG A 230 17.58 -3.88 7.07
CA ARG A 230 17.76 -4.38 8.44
C ARG A 230 17.78 -3.27 9.49
N SER A 231 18.01 -2.03 9.09
CA SER A 231 18.16 -0.91 10.02
C SER A 231 16.78 -0.37 10.42
N PRO A 232 16.39 -0.47 11.71
CA PRO A 232 15.11 0.10 12.17
C PRO A 232 15.02 1.62 11.97
N TYR A 233 16.14 2.35 12.02
CA TYR A 233 16.18 3.79 11.74
C TYR A 233 15.68 4.12 10.33
N HIS A 234 16.29 3.49 9.31
CA HIS A 234 15.91 3.68 7.91
C HIS A 234 14.53 3.13 7.63
N GLY A 235 14.23 1.98 8.23
CA GLY A 235 12.94 1.32 8.17
C GLY A 235 11.80 2.23 8.60
N PHE A 236 11.86 2.82 9.79
CA PHE A 236 10.79 3.69 10.29
C PHE A 236 10.71 5.03 9.54
N ILE A 237 11.82 5.59 9.06
CA ILE A 237 11.80 6.77 8.18
C ILE A 237 11.05 6.43 6.89
N TYR A 238 11.36 5.29 6.27
CA TYR A 238 10.71 4.83 5.06
C TYR A 238 9.20 4.61 5.29
N VAL A 239 8.82 3.89 6.36
CA VAL A 239 7.41 3.61 6.67
C VAL A 239 6.65 4.92 6.89
N ALA A 240 7.20 5.85 7.68
CA ALA A 240 6.55 7.15 7.92
C ALA A 240 6.34 7.97 6.63
N PHE A 241 7.31 7.92 5.71
CA PHE A 241 7.18 8.59 4.41
C PHE A 241 6.10 7.92 3.56
N GLN A 242 6.09 6.60 3.48
CA GLN A 242 5.10 5.86 2.68
C GLN A 242 3.68 6.05 3.19
N GLU A 243 3.46 5.95 4.50
CA GLU A 243 2.17 6.22 5.15
C GLU A 243 1.64 7.62 4.80
N ARG A 244 2.55 8.60 4.72
CA ARG A 244 2.16 9.95 4.31
C ARG A 244 1.82 10.02 2.82
N ALA A 245 2.58 9.33 1.97
CA ALA A 245 2.36 9.30 0.53
C ALA A 245 1.01 8.63 0.20
N THR A 246 0.71 7.48 0.79
CA THR A 246 -0.55 6.75 0.60
C THR A 246 -1.75 7.56 1.11
N SER A 247 -1.63 8.19 2.28
CA SER A 247 -2.67 9.10 2.82
C SER A 247 -3.01 10.25 1.86
N ILE A 248 -2.00 10.81 1.16
CA ILE A 248 -2.21 11.84 0.14
C ILE A 248 -2.82 11.24 -1.14
N SER A 249 -2.32 10.09 -1.61
CA SER A 249 -2.83 9.41 -2.80
C SER A 249 -4.32 9.07 -2.63
N HIS A 250 -4.68 8.38 -1.54
CA HIS A 250 -6.04 8.00 -1.20
C HIS A 250 -6.96 9.20 -1.01
N GLY A 251 -6.47 10.24 -0.32
CA GLY A 251 -7.25 11.47 -0.17
C GLY A 251 -7.56 12.16 -1.50
N ASN A 252 -6.63 12.11 -2.45
CA ASN A 252 -6.82 12.69 -3.78
C ASN A 252 -7.74 11.85 -4.66
N THR A 253 -7.61 10.52 -4.66
CA THR A 253 -8.53 9.64 -5.40
C THR A 253 -9.94 9.75 -4.84
N ALA A 254 -10.14 9.69 -3.52
CA ALA A 254 -11.46 9.86 -2.90
C ALA A 254 -12.14 11.19 -3.29
N ARG A 255 -11.39 12.29 -3.29
CA ARG A 255 -11.91 13.61 -3.70
C ARG A 255 -12.32 13.63 -5.17
N ARG A 256 -11.49 13.06 -6.06
CA ARG A 256 -11.80 12.99 -7.49
C ARG A 256 -13.00 12.09 -7.78
N ALA A 257 -13.16 10.97 -7.06
CA ALA A 257 -14.32 10.10 -7.21
C ALA A 257 -15.62 10.86 -6.91
N LYS A 258 -15.61 11.65 -5.82
CA LYS A 258 -16.71 12.55 -5.46
C LYS A 258 -17.01 13.61 -6.52
N GLU A 259 -15.99 14.20 -7.14
CA GLU A 259 -16.16 15.18 -8.24
C GLU A 259 -16.86 14.56 -9.46
N HIS A 260 -16.74 13.25 -9.65
CA HIS A 260 -17.42 12.47 -10.70
C HIS A 260 -18.75 11.85 -10.27
N GLY A 261 -19.28 12.20 -9.08
CA GLY A 261 -20.57 11.72 -8.61
C GLY A 261 -20.56 10.32 -7.97
N ASP A 262 -19.40 9.64 -7.91
CA ASP A 262 -19.27 8.39 -7.18
C ASP A 262 -19.04 8.66 -5.68
N VAL A 263 -20.14 8.97 -5.01
CA VAL A 263 -20.18 9.10 -3.55
C VAL A 263 -20.57 7.74 -2.99
N ALA A 264 -19.76 7.19 -2.08
CA ALA A 264 -20.13 5.98 -1.34
C ALA A 264 -21.56 6.12 -0.79
N PRO A 265 -22.39 5.05 -0.82
CA PRO A 265 -23.76 5.13 -0.36
C PRO A 265 -23.80 5.72 1.04
N SER A 266 -24.53 6.82 1.22
CA SER A 266 -24.80 7.36 2.55
C SER A 266 -25.75 6.40 3.26
N ARG A 267 -25.21 5.35 3.87
CA ARG A 267 -25.96 4.60 4.87
C ARG A 267 -26.29 5.58 6.00
N PRO A 268 -27.52 5.63 6.54
CA PRO A 268 -27.83 6.45 7.71
C PRO A 268 -27.22 5.78 8.95
N THR A 269 -25.90 5.78 9.04
CA THR A 269 -25.18 5.57 10.28
C THR A 269 -24.87 6.94 10.85
N ARG A 270 -24.90 7.06 12.18
CA ARG A 270 -24.80 8.31 12.96
C ARG A 270 -23.46 9.05 12.81
N SER A 271 -22.65 8.67 11.84
CA SER A 271 -21.33 9.21 11.50
C SER A 271 -21.18 9.21 9.98
N GLY A 272 -21.45 10.34 9.32
CA GLY A 272 -21.39 10.47 7.86
C GLY A 272 -20.01 10.12 7.30
N MET A 273 -19.85 8.88 6.80
CA MET A 273 -18.65 8.43 6.11
C MET A 273 -18.87 8.52 4.59
N SER A 274 -18.20 9.51 3.98
CA SER A 274 -17.80 9.41 2.58
C SER A 274 -16.69 8.36 2.43
N TRP A 275 -16.29 8.03 1.19
CA TRP A 275 -15.03 7.33 0.87
C TRP A 275 -13.97 7.60 1.93
N PRO A 276 -13.26 6.58 2.42
CA PRO A 276 -12.33 6.74 3.52
C PRO A 276 -11.44 7.97 3.26
N THR A 277 -11.62 9.00 4.08
CA THR A 277 -10.86 10.26 4.03
C THR A 277 -9.92 10.26 5.22
N ARG A 278 -8.71 10.83 5.04
CA ARG A 278 -7.58 11.10 5.96
C ARG A 278 -7.51 10.54 7.40
N GLY A 279 -8.60 10.31 8.14
CA GLY A 279 -8.64 9.66 9.46
C GLY A 279 -9.24 8.25 9.50
N SER A 280 -9.74 7.72 8.38
CA SER A 280 -10.23 6.34 8.25
C SER A 280 -9.13 5.36 7.81
N TRP A 281 -8.17 5.83 7.03
CA TRP A 281 -6.89 5.17 6.77
C TRP A 281 -6.04 5.38 8.02
N GLY A 282 -5.55 4.31 8.63
CA GLY A 282 -4.90 4.32 9.95
C GLY A 282 -3.61 5.15 9.98
N SER A 283 -3.73 6.47 10.05
CA SER A 283 -2.61 7.35 10.35
C SER A 283 -3.03 8.27 11.50
N CYS A 284 -2.47 7.98 12.68
CA CYS A 284 -2.39 8.83 13.87
C CYS A 284 -3.54 9.85 13.99
N SER A 285 -4.61 9.45 14.68
CA SER A 285 -5.74 10.33 14.95
C SER A 285 -5.28 11.67 15.56
N ARG A 286 -5.76 12.78 14.99
CA ARG A 286 -5.75 14.09 15.66
C ARG A 286 -6.66 14.01 16.87
N SER A 287 -6.14 13.62 18.02
CA SER A 287 -6.76 13.88 19.31
C SER A 287 -5.79 14.70 20.16
N THR A 288 -6.29 15.81 20.71
CA THR A 288 -5.61 16.86 21.50
C THR A 288 -4.95 18.01 20.72
N ARG A 289 -5.78 18.98 20.30
CA ARG A 289 -5.40 20.40 20.42
C ARG A 289 -5.30 20.74 21.92
N THR A 290 -4.19 20.40 22.57
CA THR A 290 -3.69 21.00 23.83
C THR A 290 -2.50 20.17 24.35
N ALA A 291 -1.34 20.31 23.70
CA ALA A 291 -0.04 20.09 24.33
C ALA A 291 1.01 20.89 23.54
N PRO A 292 1.91 21.65 24.20
CA PRO A 292 2.73 22.65 23.54
C PRO A 292 3.76 22.01 22.63
N CYS A 293 3.81 22.52 21.41
CA CYS A 293 4.85 22.26 20.42
C CYS A 293 6.23 22.57 21.04
N ALA A 294 7.02 21.53 21.32
CA ALA A 294 8.44 21.68 21.60
C ALA A 294 9.10 22.21 20.33
N ARG A 295 9.32 23.54 20.31
CA ARG A 295 10.21 24.23 19.39
C ARG A 295 11.60 23.62 19.53
N TRP A 296 12.06 22.91 18.52
CA TRP A 296 13.49 22.76 18.29
C TRP A 296 13.99 24.06 17.65
N ARG A 297 14.56 24.95 18.49
CA ARG A 297 15.56 25.92 18.03
C ARG A 297 16.92 25.32 18.37
N THR A 298 17.86 25.44 17.43
CA THR A 298 19.30 25.40 17.71
C THR A 298 19.64 26.28 18.89
#